data_AF-A0A8T4LK92-F1
#
_entry.id   AF-A0A8T4LK92-F1
#
_cell.length_a   1.000
_cell.length_b   1.000
_cell.length_c   1.000
_cell.angle_alpha   90.00
_cell.angle_beta   90.00
_cell.angle_gamma   90.00
#
_symmetry.space_group_name_H-M   'P 1'
#
loop_
_entity.id
_entity.type
_entity.pdbx_description
1 polymer ?
#
loop_
_entity_poly.entity_id
_entity_poly.type
_entity_poly.pdbx_seq_one_letter_code
_entity_poly.pdbx_strand_id
1 'polypeptide(L)'
;MALKVDAETLVLAALIALTVFAWMFSLNASGVKLSEIVMLGKLGENLDKVLSLPFYAFLLLFPLTLALVASFSEVKEKENMHLASAVGLVLGGFAALFLFKNLVDFAWPLTFYALSVFLFIEIVYWYLSTVKGNALVKAITAGYGYVALLISFGVFASIALAVNGNPATYLNDFESAVVSNSLVGAGTRALVEENASLVIINQRMLLDGLLETEEYQKLGESLDPRVAAFAKKVQAKKLELGSKAYRQEVVERLKAKKPVEPSEAEKQSAFATLKARVPLFAVIEKNFWFVVAFVFTSMFYLLTKFVFKPLLIIYTVLLDKALKFAYTQLLLNSNRVTAYDEEPAPPEERKGGGQGWI
;
A
#
# COMPACT_ATOMS: atom_id res chain seq x y z
N MET A 1 22.86 -20.18 -28.63
CA MET A 1 21.41 -20.22 -28.90
C MET A 1 20.99 -18.78 -29.18
N ALA A 2 20.66 -18.43 -30.41
CA ALA A 2 20.29 -17.06 -30.74
C ALA A 2 18.82 -16.85 -30.37
N LEU A 3 18.54 -15.87 -29.49
CA LEU A 3 17.18 -15.44 -29.15
C LEU A 3 16.49 -14.97 -30.44
N LYS A 4 15.60 -15.79 -31.00
CA LYS A 4 14.70 -15.37 -32.07
C LYS A 4 13.60 -14.54 -31.43
N VAL A 5 13.80 -13.23 -31.41
CA VAL A 5 12.76 -12.29 -30.97
C VAL A 5 11.71 -12.21 -32.07
N ASP A 6 10.56 -12.87 -31.86
CA ASP A 6 9.40 -12.74 -32.72
C ASP A 6 8.68 -11.39 -32.48
N ALA A 7 8.01 -10.88 -33.51
CA ALA A 7 7.31 -9.60 -33.44
C ALA A 7 6.27 -9.55 -32.31
N GLU A 8 5.66 -10.70 -31.99
CA GLU A 8 4.68 -10.83 -30.91
C GLU A 8 5.30 -10.62 -29.51
N THR A 9 6.55 -11.05 -29.29
CA THR A 9 7.27 -10.79 -28.04
C THR A 9 7.59 -9.30 -27.88
N LEU A 10 7.88 -8.59 -28.97
CA LEU A 10 8.06 -7.13 -28.95
C LEU A 10 6.75 -6.40 -28.64
N VAL A 11 5.62 -6.84 -29.21
CA VAL A 11 4.30 -6.28 -28.91
C VAL A 11 3.96 -6.48 -27.43
N LEU A 12 4.21 -7.66 -26.88
CA LEU A 12 4.00 -7.92 -25.45
C LEU A 12 4.91 -7.03 -24.58
N ALA A 13 6.18 -6.88 -24.93
CA ALA A 13 7.10 -5.99 -24.22
C ALA A 13 6.61 -4.54 -24.24
N ALA A 14 6.09 -4.07 -25.38
CA ALA A 14 5.51 -2.73 -25.50
C ALA A 14 4.24 -2.56 -24.64
N LEU A 15 3.36 -3.57 -24.60
CA LEU A 15 2.18 -3.55 -23.73
C LEU A 15 2.59 -3.48 -22.25
N ILE A 16 3.56 -4.29 -21.82
CA ILE A 16 4.10 -4.26 -20.46
C ILE A 16 4.73 -2.89 -20.16
N ALA A 17 5.52 -2.33 -21.08
CA ALA A 17 6.10 -1.00 -20.92
C ALA A 17 5.03 0.08 -20.73
N LEU A 18 3.97 0.04 -21.56
CA LEU A 18 2.87 1.00 -21.47
C LEU A 18 2.09 0.87 -20.16
N THR A 19 1.80 -0.34 -19.70
CA THR A 19 1.10 -0.52 -18.41
C THR A 19 1.96 -0.07 -17.25
N VAL A 20 3.26 -0.42 -17.26
CA VAL A 20 4.23 0.03 -16.26
C VAL A 20 4.31 1.54 -16.21
N PHE A 21 4.50 2.17 -17.37
CA PHE A 21 4.54 3.62 -17.47
C PHE A 21 3.24 4.26 -16.97
N ALA A 22 2.07 3.72 -17.32
CA ALA A 22 0.78 4.28 -16.95
C ALA A 22 0.51 4.25 -15.43
N TRP A 23 0.79 3.13 -14.75
CA TRP A 23 0.62 3.10 -13.29
C TRP A 23 1.70 3.93 -12.57
N MET A 24 2.93 4.00 -13.10
CA MET A 24 3.99 4.85 -12.53
C MET A 24 3.66 6.35 -12.69
N PHE A 25 3.13 6.75 -13.85
CA PHE A 25 2.61 8.10 -14.08
C PHE A 25 1.51 8.44 -13.07
N SER A 26 0.55 7.52 -12.87
CA SER A 26 -0.58 7.72 -11.95
C SER A 26 -0.10 7.83 -10.49
N LEU A 27 0.88 7.01 -10.10
CA LEU A 27 1.53 7.09 -8.79
C LEU A 27 2.24 8.43 -8.61
N ASN A 28 3.02 8.89 -9.59
CA ASN A 28 3.66 10.20 -9.54
C ASN A 28 2.63 11.35 -9.46
N ALA A 29 1.57 11.30 -10.27
CA ALA A 29 0.52 12.30 -10.30
C ALA A 29 -0.30 12.36 -9.00
N SER A 30 -0.37 11.27 -8.22
CA SER A 30 -0.99 11.27 -6.89
C SER A 30 -0.22 12.10 -5.85
N GLY A 31 1.06 12.40 -6.12
CA GLY A 31 1.93 13.13 -5.19
C GLY A 31 2.31 12.34 -3.94
N VAL A 32 1.92 11.06 -3.83
CA VAL A 32 2.30 10.20 -2.71
C VAL A 32 3.81 9.93 -2.74
N LYS A 33 4.47 10.16 -1.61
CA LYS A 33 5.88 9.80 -1.39
C LYS A 33 6.00 8.91 -0.16
N LEU A 34 6.74 7.81 -0.26
CA LEU A 34 6.94 6.89 0.86
C LEU A 34 7.68 7.56 2.04
N SER A 35 8.55 8.52 1.76
CA SER A 35 9.25 9.28 2.80
C SER A 35 8.31 10.24 3.56
N GLU A 36 7.25 10.75 2.92
CA GLU A 36 6.28 11.67 3.53
C GLU A 36 5.12 10.94 4.20
N ILE A 37 4.71 9.76 3.71
CA ILE A 37 3.53 9.03 4.20
C ILE A 37 3.66 8.62 5.67
N VAL A 38 4.89 8.47 6.15
CA VAL A 38 5.21 8.07 7.52
C VAL A 38 5.27 9.24 8.50
N MET A 39 5.21 10.47 8.01
CA MET A 39 5.11 11.67 8.85
C MET A 39 3.68 11.84 9.34
N LEU A 40 3.47 11.63 10.65
CA LEU A 40 2.16 11.75 11.29
C LEU A 40 1.64 13.20 11.27
N GLY A 41 2.54 14.19 11.32
CA GLY A 41 2.15 15.60 11.19
C GLY A 41 1.51 15.93 9.84
N LYS A 42 1.76 15.11 8.81
CA LYS A 42 1.20 15.25 7.46
C LYS A 42 0.06 14.27 7.15
N LEU A 43 -0.48 13.59 8.16
CA LEU A 43 -1.47 12.52 7.93
C LEU A 43 -2.68 12.99 7.12
N GLY A 44 -3.20 14.20 7.38
CA GLY A 44 -4.32 14.77 6.62
C GLY A 44 -3.99 14.98 5.14
N GLU A 45 -2.89 15.65 4.84
CA GLU A 45 -2.41 15.87 3.46
C GLU A 45 -2.12 14.55 2.74
N ASN A 46 -1.50 13.60 3.44
CA ASN A 46 -1.21 12.26 2.92
C ASN A 46 -2.48 11.46 2.65
N LEU A 47 -3.51 11.60 3.48
CA LEU A 47 -4.80 10.96 3.26
C LEU A 47 -5.48 11.52 2.00
N ASP A 48 -5.46 12.84 1.79
CA ASP A 48 -6.01 13.47 0.59
C ASP A 48 -5.31 12.98 -0.68
N LYS A 49 -3.98 12.81 -0.64
CA LYS A 49 -3.20 12.22 -1.74
C LYS A 49 -3.61 10.78 -2.04
N VAL A 50 -3.81 9.95 -1.01
CA VAL A 50 -4.24 8.54 -1.14
C VAL A 50 -5.70 8.43 -1.60
N LEU A 51 -6.55 9.40 -1.28
CA LEU A 51 -7.94 9.45 -1.74
C LEU A 51 -8.10 10.17 -3.09
N SER A 52 -7.00 10.58 -3.72
CA SER A 52 -7.03 11.30 -5.00
C SER A 52 -7.37 10.38 -6.18
N LEU A 53 -7.99 10.94 -7.22
CA LEU A 53 -8.28 10.22 -8.46
C LEU A 53 -7.02 9.58 -9.11
N PRO A 54 -5.86 10.25 -9.17
CA PRO A 54 -4.63 9.63 -9.66
C PRO A 54 -4.21 8.40 -8.85
N PHE A 55 -4.40 8.41 -7.53
CA PHE A 55 -4.08 7.24 -6.71
C PHE A 55 -5.03 6.06 -7.01
N TYR A 56 -6.33 6.32 -7.16
CA TYR A 56 -7.27 5.27 -7.61
C TYR A 56 -6.90 4.72 -8.99
N ALA A 57 -6.46 5.57 -9.93
CA ALA A 57 -5.97 5.12 -11.23
C ALA A 57 -4.73 4.21 -11.08
N PHE A 58 -3.80 4.54 -10.18
CA PHE A 58 -2.69 3.65 -9.83
C PHE A 58 -3.20 2.30 -9.30
N LEU A 59 -4.16 2.30 -8.36
CA LEU A 59 -4.68 1.05 -7.78
C LEU A 59 -5.29 0.11 -8.83
N LEU A 60 -5.94 0.68 -9.85
CA LEU A 60 -6.55 -0.07 -10.95
C LEU A 60 -5.51 -0.54 -11.98
N LEU A 61 -4.53 0.30 -12.32
CA LEU A 61 -3.55 -0.03 -13.38
C LEU A 61 -2.42 -0.93 -12.90
N PHE A 62 -2.04 -0.87 -11.62
CA PHE A 62 -0.90 -1.61 -11.09
C PHE A 62 -1.01 -3.14 -11.29
N PRO A 63 -2.15 -3.80 -10.99
CA PRO A 63 -2.29 -5.25 -11.18
C PRO A 63 -2.34 -5.69 -12.64
N LEU A 64 -2.62 -4.76 -13.57
CA LEU A 64 -2.81 -5.07 -14.99
C LEU A 64 -1.55 -5.66 -15.65
N THR A 65 -0.37 -5.20 -15.24
CA THR A 65 0.91 -5.71 -15.77
C THR A 65 1.08 -7.20 -15.46
N LEU A 66 0.79 -7.61 -14.21
CA LEU A 66 0.84 -9.02 -13.80
C LEU A 66 -0.26 -9.84 -14.49
N ALA A 67 -1.42 -9.23 -14.75
CA ALA A 67 -2.51 -9.87 -15.47
C ALA A 67 -2.11 -10.18 -16.92
N LEU A 68 -1.47 -9.22 -17.60
CA LEU A 68 -0.90 -9.44 -18.94
C LEU A 68 0.13 -10.58 -18.91
N VAL A 69 1.07 -10.55 -17.96
CA VAL A 69 2.07 -11.61 -17.82
C VAL A 69 1.42 -12.98 -17.62
N ALA A 70 0.42 -13.07 -16.74
CA ALA A 70 -0.30 -14.33 -16.51
C ALA A 70 -1.03 -14.82 -17.77
N SER A 71 -1.86 -13.97 -18.39
CA SER A 71 -2.66 -14.35 -19.56
C SER A 71 -1.81 -14.77 -20.76
N PHE A 72 -0.72 -14.06 -21.06
CA PHE A 72 0.15 -14.41 -22.17
C PHE A 72 1.04 -15.64 -21.90
N SER A 73 1.21 -16.05 -20.63
CA SER A 73 1.94 -17.28 -20.30
C SER A 73 1.21 -18.56 -20.75
N GLU A 74 -0.09 -18.51 -21.09
CA GLU A 74 -0.80 -19.66 -21.68
C GLU A 74 -0.40 -19.91 -23.15
N VAL A 75 0.09 -18.89 -23.86
CA VAL A 75 0.30 -18.93 -25.32
C VAL A 75 1.76 -18.71 -25.73
N LYS A 76 2.58 -18.12 -24.86
CA LYS A 76 4.00 -17.86 -25.12
C LYS A 76 4.90 -18.88 -24.45
N GLU A 77 6.11 -18.99 -24.98
CA GLU A 77 7.19 -19.72 -24.33
C GLU A 77 7.76 -18.92 -23.16
N LYS A 78 8.22 -19.65 -22.14
CA LYS A 78 8.73 -19.07 -20.89
C LYS A 78 9.88 -18.10 -21.10
N GLU A 79 10.82 -18.42 -21.99
CA GLU A 79 11.96 -17.56 -22.32
C GLU A 79 11.51 -16.23 -22.93
N ASN A 80 10.51 -16.27 -23.82
CA ASN A 80 9.93 -15.08 -24.43
C ASN A 80 9.16 -14.23 -23.42
N MET A 81 8.46 -14.85 -22.46
CA MET A 81 7.80 -14.12 -21.37
C MET A 81 8.79 -13.38 -20.47
N HIS A 82 9.91 -14.03 -20.14
CA HIS A 82 11.00 -13.40 -19.38
C HIS A 82 11.63 -12.25 -20.17
N LEU A 83 11.90 -12.44 -21.46
CA LEU A 83 12.46 -11.40 -22.32
C LEU A 83 11.50 -10.20 -22.45
N ALA A 84 10.23 -10.45 -22.78
CA ALA A 84 9.24 -9.39 -22.92
C ALA A 84 9.05 -8.61 -21.61
N SER A 85 9.01 -9.31 -20.48
CA SER A 85 8.87 -8.68 -19.17
C SER A 85 10.12 -7.87 -18.80
N ALA A 86 11.32 -8.40 -19.05
CA ALA A 86 12.56 -7.68 -18.82
C ALA A 86 12.62 -6.37 -19.63
N VAL A 87 12.39 -6.46 -20.95
CA VAL A 87 12.39 -5.31 -21.85
C VAL A 87 11.29 -4.32 -21.47
N GLY A 88 10.08 -4.81 -21.20
CA GLY A 88 8.94 -3.96 -20.84
C GLY A 88 9.14 -3.23 -19.50
N LEU A 89 9.61 -3.94 -18.47
CA LEU A 89 9.92 -3.36 -17.16
C LEU A 89 11.05 -2.33 -17.24
N VAL A 90 12.10 -2.63 -18.01
CA VAL A 90 13.20 -1.68 -18.21
C VAL A 90 12.67 -0.46 -18.97
N LEU A 91 12.06 -0.62 -20.14
CA LEU A 91 11.62 0.54 -20.94
C LEU A 91 10.58 1.38 -20.21
N GLY A 92 9.52 0.78 -19.67
CA GLY A 92 8.48 1.50 -18.93
C GLY A 92 9.00 2.10 -17.62
N GLY A 93 9.74 1.30 -16.85
CA GLY A 93 10.25 1.68 -15.54
C GLY A 93 11.34 2.75 -15.59
N PHE A 94 12.34 2.59 -16.46
CA PHE A 94 13.42 3.57 -16.62
C PHE A 94 12.90 4.88 -17.22
N ALA A 95 11.99 4.82 -18.21
CA ALA A 95 11.37 6.02 -18.77
C ALA A 95 10.61 6.81 -17.71
N ALA A 96 9.81 6.12 -16.87
CA ALA A 96 9.07 6.77 -15.80
C ALA A 96 9.99 7.32 -14.70
N LEU A 97 11.01 6.57 -14.25
CA LEU A 97 11.99 7.05 -13.27
C LEU A 97 12.79 8.26 -13.77
N PHE A 98 13.13 8.29 -15.05
CA PHE A 98 13.84 9.40 -15.67
C PHE A 98 12.97 10.67 -15.74
N LEU A 99 11.68 10.52 -16.07
CA LEU A 99 10.76 11.65 -16.22
C LEU A 99 10.21 12.16 -14.89
N PHE A 100 10.06 11.31 -13.87
CA PHE A 100 9.34 11.62 -12.64
C PHE A 100 10.22 11.47 -11.39
N LYS A 101 10.76 12.60 -10.91
CA LYS A 101 11.65 12.63 -9.75
C LYS A 101 11.01 12.09 -8.46
N ASN A 102 9.69 12.20 -8.29
CA ASN A 102 9.02 11.71 -7.08
C ASN A 102 9.03 10.17 -6.98
N LEU A 103 9.29 9.45 -8.08
CA LEU A 103 9.32 8.00 -8.10
C LEU A 103 10.62 7.40 -7.52
N VAL A 104 11.64 8.23 -7.27
CA VAL A 104 12.90 7.78 -6.65
C VAL A 104 12.65 7.18 -5.25
N ASP A 105 11.70 7.72 -4.49
CA ASP A 105 11.27 7.19 -3.19
C ASP A 105 10.73 5.75 -3.27
N PHE A 106 10.39 5.27 -4.47
CA PHE A 106 9.87 3.93 -4.74
C PHE A 106 10.91 2.99 -5.37
N ALA A 107 12.19 3.38 -5.46
CA ALA A 107 13.21 2.57 -6.12
C ALA A 107 13.32 1.13 -5.58
N TRP A 108 13.23 0.93 -4.26
CA TRP A 108 13.22 -0.41 -3.67
C TRP A 108 11.94 -1.20 -4.01
N PRO A 109 10.71 -0.67 -3.81
CA PRO A 109 9.49 -1.32 -4.27
C PRO A 109 9.54 -1.71 -5.74
N LEU A 110 10.08 -0.85 -6.60
CA LEU A 110 10.22 -1.10 -8.04
C LEU A 110 11.20 -2.23 -8.34
N THR A 111 12.32 -2.28 -7.62
CA THR A 111 13.32 -3.35 -7.77
C THR A 111 12.72 -4.70 -7.35
N PHE A 112 12.07 -4.75 -6.19
CA PHE A 112 11.39 -5.96 -5.71
C PHE A 112 10.18 -6.33 -6.58
N TYR A 113 9.50 -5.35 -7.15
CA TYR A 113 8.44 -5.58 -8.14
C TYR A 113 9.00 -6.28 -9.37
N ALA A 114 10.11 -5.79 -9.94
CA ALA A 114 10.74 -6.43 -11.09
C ALA A 114 11.10 -7.89 -10.78
N LEU A 115 11.80 -8.14 -9.66
CA LEU A 115 12.11 -9.51 -9.21
C LEU A 115 10.86 -10.37 -9.03
N SER A 116 9.79 -9.78 -8.49
CA SER A 116 8.53 -10.49 -8.28
C SER A 116 7.85 -10.90 -9.59
N VAL A 117 8.00 -10.13 -10.67
CA VAL A 117 7.46 -10.48 -11.99
C VAL A 117 8.17 -11.73 -12.53
N PHE A 118 9.50 -11.80 -12.44
CA PHE A 118 10.24 -13.00 -12.86
C PHE A 118 9.84 -14.24 -12.05
N LEU A 119 9.75 -14.10 -10.71
CA LEU A 119 9.27 -15.19 -9.86
C LEU A 119 7.83 -15.60 -10.19
N PHE A 120 6.97 -14.64 -10.51
CA PHE A 120 5.58 -14.90 -10.87
C PHE A 120 5.47 -15.71 -12.16
N ILE A 121 6.28 -15.40 -13.18
CA ILE A 121 6.38 -16.17 -14.42
C ILE A 121 6.73 -17.63 -14.11
N GLU A 122 7.77 -17.86 -13.29
CA GLU A 122 8.19 -19.21 -12.89
C GLU A 122 7.03 -20.02 -12.27
N ILE A 123 6.31 -19.41 -11.34
CA ILE A 123 5.18 -20.05 -10.67
C ILE A 123 4.03 -20.32 -11.65
N VAL A 124 3.74 -19.39 -12.56
CA VAL A 124 2.67 -19.57 -13.55
C VAL A 124 2.97 -20.74 -14.48
N TYR A 125 4.16 -20.81 -15.07
CA TYR A 125 4.54 -21.92 -15.93
C TYR A 125 4.53 -23.27 -15.19
N TRP A 126 5.01 -23.29 -13.94
CA TRP A 126 4.98 -24.49 -13.13
C TRP A 126 3.54 -25.00 -12.93
N TYR A 127 2.59 -24.12 -12.58
CA TYR A 127 1.18 -24.50 -12.42
C TYR A 127 0.50 -24.89 -13.73
N LEU A 128 0.78 -24.18 -14.83
CA LEU A 128 0.23 -24.49 -16.16
C LEU A 128 0.67 -25.88 -16.64
N SER A 129 1.90 -26.30 -16.30
CA SER A 129 2.42 -27.63 -16.66
C SER A 129 1.90 -28.77 -15.77
N THR A 130 1.47 -28.49 -14.54
CA THR A 130 1.19 -29.53 -13.53
C THR A 130 -0.29 -29.71 -13.19
N VAL A 131 -1.14 -28.69 -13.42
CA VAL A 131 -2.54 -28.72 -12.97
C VAL A 131 -3.50 -28.75 -14.15
N LYS A 132 -4.41 -29.74 -14.16
CA LYS A 132 -5.54 -29.78 -15.12
C LYS A 132 -6.68 -28.87 -14.65
N GLY A 133 -7.22 -28.05 -15.56
CA GLY A 133 -8.42 -27.21 -15.35
C GLY A 133 -8.23 -26.01 -14.41
N ASN A 134 -8.65 -24.83 -14.88
CA ASN A 134 -8.48 -23.53 -14.20
C ASN A 134 -7.06 -23.29 -13.67
N ALA A 135 -6.05 -23.80 -14.38
CA ALA A 135 -4.65 -23.76 -13.99
C ALA A 135 -4.17 -22.31 -13.79
N LEU A 136 -4.61 -21.39 -14.64
CA LEU A 136 -4.25 -19.97 -14.57
C LEU A 136 -4.72 -19.27 -13.29
N VAL A 137 -5.99 -19.43 -12.90
CA VAL A 137 -6.53 -18.81 -11.67
C VAL A 137 -5.86 -19.38 -10.43
N LYS A 138 -5.59 -20.70 -10.41
CA LYS A 138 -4.83 -21.36 -9.32
C LYS A 138 -3.40 -20.85 -9.26
N ALA A 139 -2.73 -20.72 -10.41
CA ALA A 139 -1.38 -20.20 -10.54
C ALA A 139 -1.26 -18.77 -9.98
N ILE A 140 -2.17 -17.88 -10.38
CA ILE A 140 -2.23 -16.50 -9.90
C ILE A 140 -2.44 -16.47 -8.40
N THR A 141 -3.39 -17.26 -7.89
CA THR A 141 -3.72 -17.28 -6.46
C THR A 141 -2.55 -17.73 -5.61
N ALA A 142 -1.78 -18.72 -6.09
CA ALA A 142 -0.59 -19.24 -5.43
C ALA A 142 0.62 -18.30 -5.55
N GLY A 143 0.88 -17.76 -6.75
CA GLY A 143 2.03 -16.91 -7.03
C GLY A 143 1.93 -15.51 -6.42
N TYR A 144 0.72 -14.95 -6.37
CA TYR A 144 0.53 -13.57 -5.93
C TYR A 144 0.93 -13.32 -4.46
N GLY A 145 0.86 -14.35 -3.60
CA GLY A 145 1.30 -14.22 -2.21
C GLY A 145 2.78 -13.85 -2.09
N TYR A 146 3.64 -14.47 -2.92
CA TYR A 146 5.07 -14.18 -2.97
C TYR A 146 5.35 -12.81 -3.58
N VAL A 147 4.59 -12.44 -4.61
CA VAL A 147 4.66 -11.12 -5.24
C VAL A 147 4.35 -10.02 -4.23
N ALA A 148 3.23 -10.14 -3.53
CA ALA A 148 2.82 -9.21 -2.49
C ALA A 148 3.88 -9.07 -1.39
N LEU A 149 4.49 -10.19 -0.96
CA LEU A 149 5.52 -10.20 0.07
C LEU A 149 6.79 -9.47 -0.38
N LEU A 150 7.29 -9.73 -1.59
CA LEU A 150 8.48 -9.07 -2.12
C LEU A 150 8.29 -7.56 -2.26
N ILE A 151 7.17 -7.12 -2.84
CA ILE A 151 6.91 -5.67 -3.00
C ILE A 151 6.76 -5.01 -1.63
N SER A 152 6.09 -5.68 -0.69
CA SER A 152 5.96 -5.20 0.70
C SER A 152 7.33 -5.09 1.39
N PHE A 153 8.24 -6.03 1.14
CA PHE A 153 9.62 -5.93 1.63
C PHE A 153 10.36 -4.73 1.01
N GLY A 154 10.10 -4.39 -0.25
CA GLY A 154 10.61 -3.15 -0.86
C GLY A 154 10.07 -1.89 -0.19
N VAL A 155 8.78 -1.85 0.16
CA VAL A 155 8.18 -0.75 0.94
C VAL A 155 8.83 -0.65 2.31
N PHE A 156 9.02 -1.77 3.00
CA PHE A 156 9.73 -1.84 4.27
C PHE A 156 11.13 -1.25 4.15
N ALA A 157 11.92 -1.68 3.17
CA ALA A 157 13.28 -1.21 2.95
C ALA A 157 13.32 0.30 2.67
N SER A 158 12.40 0.83 1.87
CA SER A 158 12.34 2.27 1.58
C SER A 158 12.07 3.10 2.83
N ILE A 159 11.06 2.69 3.62
CA ILE A 159 10.69 3.41 4.84
C ILE A 159 11.80 3.29 5.89
N ALA A 160 12.32 2.08 6.09
CA ALA A 160 13.40 1.84 7.05
C ALA A 160 14.63 2.69 6.73
N LEU A 161 15.04 2.75 5.46
CA LEU A 161 16.18 3.56 5.03
C LEU A 161 15.90 5.06 5.09
N ALA A 162 14.70 5.51 4.72
CA ALA A 162 14.31 6.91 4.82
C ALA A 162 14.32 7.40 6.27
N VAL A 163 13.71 6.64 7.19
CA VAL A 163 13.64 6.99 8.61
C VAL A 163 15.02 6.91 9.25
N ASN A 164 15.80 5.87 8.96
CA ASN A 164 17.15 5.72 9.52
C ASN A 164 18.15 6.73 8.93
N GLY A 165 17.89 7.24 7.71
CA GLY A 165 18.71 8.29 7.09
C GLY A 165 18.53 9.66 7.74
N ASN A 166 17.39 9.93 8.39
CA ASN A 166 17.15 11.16 9.12
C ASN A 166 16.23 10.96 10.36
N PRO A 167 16.70 10.23 11.39
CA PRO A 167 15.85 9.81 12.50
C PRO A 167 15.31 10.99 13.29
N ALA A 168 16.08 12.08 13.42
CA ALA A 168 15.69 13.26 14.18
C ALA A 168 14.43 13.93 13.61
N THR A 169 14.33 14.07 12.28
CA THR A 169 13.15 14.68 11.65
C THR A 169 11.89 13.85 11.89
N TYR A 170 11.98 12.54 11.72
CA TYR A 170 10.82 11.66 11.87
C TYR A 170 10.41 11.44 13.33
N LEU A 171 11.37 11.36 14.24
CA LEU A 171 11.09 11.29 15.68
C LEU A 171 10.45 12.59 16.17
N ASN A 172 10.99 13.76 15.80
CA ASN A 172 10.39 15.03 16.20
C ASN A 172 8.96 15.18 15.68
N ASP A 173 8.69 14.78 14.43
CA ASP A 173 7.32 14.78 13.88
C ASP A 173 6.39 13.83 14.65
N PHE A 174 6.88 12.63 15.00
CA PHE A 174 6.13 11.68 15.82
C PHE A 174 5.84 12.22 17.22
N GLU A 175 6.84 12.75 17.92
CA GLU A 175 6.70 13.32 19.26
C GLU A 175 5.71 14.48 19.24
N SER A 176 5.88 15.40 18.29
CA SER A 176 5.00 16.55 18.10
C SER A 176 3.56 16.10 17.81
N ALA A 177 3.37 15.08 16.97
CA ALA A 177 2.05 14.52 16.66
C ALA A 177 1.41 13.76 17.84
N VAL A 178 2.18 13.01 18.62
CA VAL A 178 1.66 12.32 19.82
C VAL A 178 1.22 13.35 20.86
N VAL A 179 2.02 14.38 21.06
CA VAL A 179 1.73 15.44 22.02
C VAL A 179 0.59 16.33 21.52
N SER A 180 0.57 16.70 20.24
CA SER A 180 -0.55 17.45 19.67
C SER A 180 -1.84 16.64 19.74
N ASN A 181 -1.85 15.35 19.41
CA ASN A 181 -3.07 14.54 19.51
C ASN A 181 -3.52 14.27 20.95
N SER A 182 -2.59 14.25 21.92
CA SER A 182 -2.92 14.08 23.34
C SER A 182 -3.29 15.39 24.05
N LEU A 183 -2.82 16.54 23.57
CA LEU A 183 -3.14 17.88 24.11
C LEU A 183 -4.26 18.59 23.35
N VAL A 184 -4.40 18.33 22.04
CA VAL A 184 -5.33 18.93 21.08
C VAL A 184 -5.97 17.77 20.29
N GLY A 185 -7.02 17.18 20.86
CA GLY A 185 -7.67 15.99 20.31
C GLY A 185 -7.92 16.05 18.79
N ALA A 186 -7.52 14.99 18.09
CA ALA A 186 -7.78 14.83 16.66
C ALA A 186 -9.29 14.90 16.37
N GLY A 187 -9.65 15.71 15.38
CA GLY A 187 -11.00 16.19 15.15
C GLY A 187 -11.99 15.16 14.62
N THR A 188 -13.07 14.97 15.36
CA THR A 188 -14.45 14.78 14.87
C THR A 188 -15.36 14.86 16.10
N ARG A 189 -16.56 15.44 16.01
CA ARG A 189 -17.46 15.68 17.17
C ARG A 189 -17.75 14.44 18.02
N ALA A 190 -17.60 13.23 17.47
CA ALA A 190 -17.71 11.95 18.17
C ALA A 190 -16.50 11.63 19.08
N LEU A 191 -15.30 12.09 18.74
CA LEU A 191 -14.07 11.88 19.52
C LEU A 191 -13.92 12.86 20.70
N VAL A 192 -14.72 13.92 20.78
CA VAL A 192 -14.58 14.95 21.85
C VAL A 192 -14.90 14.39 23.23
N GLU A 193 -15.88 13.48 23.35
CA GLU A 193 -16.26 12.85 24.61
C GLU A 193 -15.27 11.76 25.05
N GLU A 194 -14.65 11.08 24.08
CA GLU A 194 -13.59 10.10 24.28
C GLU A 194 -12.26 10.78 24.64
N ASN A 195 -11.92 11.88 23.96
CA ASN A 195 -10.76 12.73 24.23
C ASN A 195 -10.86 13.45 25.58
N ALA A 196 -12.04 13.93 25.98
CA ALA A 196 -12.24 14.45 27.33
C ALA A 196 -11.95 13.38 28.38
N SER A 197 -12.29 12.11 28.09
CA SER A 197 -11.98 11.00 28.96
C SER A 197 -10.47 10.74 29.02
N LEU A 198 -9.75 10.80 27.89
CA LEU A 198 -8.29 10.67 27.85
C LEU A 198 -7.55 11.81 28.56
N VAL A 199 -8.00 13.07 28.41
CA VAL A 199 -7.43 14.22 29.14
C VAL A 199 -7.63 14.05 30.66
N ILE A 200 -8.83 13.63 31.07
CA ILE A 200 -9.14 13.35 32.48
C ILE A 200 -8.31 12.18 33.00
N ILE A 201 -8.17 11.11 32.21
CA ILE A 201 -7.34 9.94 32.54
C ILE A 201 -5.88 10.35 32.71
N ASN A 202 -5.34 11.18 31.81
CA ASN A 202 -3.96 11.69 31.90
C ASN A 202 -3.75 12.61 33.11
N GLN A 203 -4.67 13.55 33.36
CA GLN A 203 -4.60 14.41 34.55
C GLN A 203 -4.73 13.62 35.85
N ARG A 204 -5.55 12.57 35.83
CA ARG A 204 -5.69 11.64 36.95
C ARG A 204 -4.42 10.83 37.16
N MET A 205 -3.81 10.27 36.11
CA MET A 205 -2.52 9.59 36.21
C MET A 205 -1.40 10.54 36.67
N LEU A 206 -1.41 11.81 36.24
CA LEU A 206 -0.48 12.84 36.70
C LEU A 206 -0.60 13.07 38.20
N LEU A 207 -1.83 13.22 38.69
CA LEU A 207 -2.13 13.38 40.12
C LEU A 207 -1.87 12.12 40.92
N ASP A 208 -2.22 10.94 40.42
CA ASP A 208 -1.97 9.67 41.09
C ASP A 208 -0.46 9.47 41.27
N GLY A 209 0.33 9.70 40.21
CA GLY A 209 1.79 9.68 40.32
C GLY A 209 2.37 10.73 41.27
N LEU A 210 1.76 11.92 41.36
CA LEU A 210 2.17 12.96 42.32
C LEU A 210 1.85 12.54 43.77
N LEU A 211 0.66 12.00 44.00
CA LEU A 211 0.19 11.51 45.31
C LEU A 211 1.00 10.31 45.81
N GLU A 212 1.57 9.53 44.90
CA GLU A 212 2.41 8.36 45.19
C GLU A 212 3.87 8.72 45.50
N THR A 213 4.30 9.96 45.28
CA THR A 213 5.67 10.39 45.64
C THR A 213 5.87 10.50 47.15
N GLU A 214 7.04 10.08 47.65
CA GLU A 214 7.40 10.24 49.07
C GLU A 214 7.35 11.70 49.53
N GLU A 215 7.70 12.63 48.65
CA GLU A 215 7.69 14.06 48.91
C GLU A 215 6.28 14.56 49.19
N TYR A 216 5.29 14.10 48.42
CA TYR A 216 3.90 14.45 48.65
C TYR A 216 3.31 13.77 49.90
N GLN A 217 3.68 12.51 50.16
CA GLN A 217 3.24 11.80 51.37
C GLN A 217 3.73 12.52 52.64
N LYS A 218 4.97 13.02 52.63
CA LYS A 218 5.53 13.85 53.72
C LYS A 218 4.79 15.19 53.89
N LEU A 219 4.20 15.76 52.84
CA LEU A 219 3.34 16.94 52.95
C LEU A 219 2.01 16.63 53.66
N GLY A 220 1.49 15.40 53.51
CA GLY A 220 0.27 14.96 54.21
C GLY A 220 0.45 14.78 55.73
N GLU A 221 1.68 14.55 56.17
CA GLU A 221 2.06 14.39 57.59
C GLU A 221 2.53 15.70 58.24
N SER A 222 2.64 16.78 57.45
CA SER A 222 3.08 18.08 57.93
C SER A 222 2.04 18.73 58.85
N LEU A 223 2.49 19.21 60.01
CA LEU A 223 1.67 19.97 60.96
C LEU A 223 1.43 21.44 60.52
N ASP A 224 2.03 21.89 59.42
CA ASP A 224 1.82 23.24 58.89
C ASP A 224 0.42 23.35 58.26
N PRO A 225 -0.46 24.25 58.77
CA PRO A 225 -1.81 24.44 58.25
C PRO A 225 -1.87 24.76 56.75
N ARG A 226 -0.85 25.42 56.20
CA ARG A 226 -0.79 25.78 54.77
C ARG A 226 -0.48 24.56 53.91
N VAL A 227 0.38 23.68 54.40
CA VAL A 227 0.78 22.44 53.73
C VAL A 227 -0.36 21.42 53.77
N ALA A 228 -1.03 21.28 54.91
CA ALA A 228 -2.23 20.46 55.04
C ALA A 228 -3.38 20.96 54.13
N ALA A 229 -3.56 22.28 54.01
CA ALA A 229 -4.54 22.87 53.09
C ALA A 229 -4.21 22.60 51.61
N PHE A 230 -2.92 22.60 51.25
CA PHE A 230 -2.48 22.24 49.89
C PHE A 230 -2.73 20.77 49.60
N ALA A 231 -2.35 19.85 50.50
CA ALA A 231 -2.61 18.42 50.35
C ALA A 231 -4.11 18.10 50.21
N LYS A 232 -4.95 18.79 51.00
CA LYS A 232 -6.41 18.68 50.92
C LYS A 232 -6.97 19.21 49.59
N LYS A 233 -6.42 20.30 49.05
CA LYS A 233 -6.80 20.84 47.72
C LYS A 233 -6.44 19.88 46.59
N VAL A 234 -5.28 19.23 46.66
CA VAL A 234 -4.84 18.26 45.65
C VAL A 234 -5.71 16.99 45.68
N GLN A 235 -6.06 16.48 46.86
CA GLN A 235 -7.04 15.39 47.00
C GLN A 235 -8.44 15.80 46.52
N ALA A 236 -8.91 17.00 46.86
CA ALA A 236 -10.17 17.52 46.36
C ALA A 236 -10.17 17.63 44.82
N LYS A 237 -9.04 18.02 44.23
CA LYS A 237 -8.88 18.08 42.77
C LYS A 237 -8.97 16.69 42.13
N LYS A 238 -8.38 15.65 42.74
CA LYS A 238 -8.53 14.26 42.28
C LYS A 238 -9.98 13.78 42.29
N LEU A 239 -10.75 14.13 43.31
CA LEU A 239 -12.19 13.85 43.39
C LEU A 239 -12.99 14.62 42.32
N GLU A 240 -12.64 15.89 42.10
CA GLU A 240 -13.27 16.75 41.08
C GLU A 240 -13.04 16.20 39.67
N LEU A 241 -11.82 15.72 39.35
CA LEU A 241 -11.49 15.09 38.07
C LEU A 241 -12.32 13.84 37.76
N GLY A 242 -12.76 13.11 38.78
CA GLY A 242 -13.64 11.94 38.64
C GLY A 242 -15.12 12.28 38.46
N SER A 243 -15.50 13.56 38.55
CA SER A 243 -16.90 13.99 38.52
C SER A 243 -17.47 14.13 37.11
N LYS A 244 -18.77 13.86 36.96
CA LYS A 244 -19.49 14.11 35.70
C LYS A 244 -19.50 15.59 35.30
N ALA A 245 -19.53 16.48 36.29
CA ALA A 245 -19.52 17.93 36.08
C ALA A 245 -18.20 18.41 35.47
N TYR A 246 -17.06 17.94 36.00
CA TYR A 246 -15.75 18.25 35.44
C TYR A 246 -15.58 17.70 34.02
N ARG A 247 -16.12 16.51 33.75
CA ARG A 247 -16.13 15.95 32.38
C ARG A 247 -16.89 16.84 31.40
N GLN A 248 -18.06 17.34 31.78
CA GLN A 248 -18.82 18.29 30.95
C GLN A 248 -18.07 19.61 30.76
N GLU A 249 -17.44 20.13 31.81
CA GLU A 249 -16.63 21.35 31.74
C GLU A 249 -15.44 21.20 30.78
N VAL A 250 -14.73 20.07 30.82
CA VAL A 250 -13.63 19.77 29.89
C VAL A 250 -14.14 19.66 28.46
N VAL A 251 -15.28 18.99 28.25
CA VAL A 251 -15.93 18.91 26.92
C VAL A 251 -16.28 20.30 26.39
N GLU A 252 -16.82 21.19 27.21
CA GLU A 252 -17.16 22.56 26.80
C GLU A 252 -15.92 23.42 26.54
N ARG A 253 -14.89 23.32 27.37
CA ARG A 253 -13.60 24.01 27.16
C ARG A 253 -12.90 23.56 25.88
N LEU A 254 -12.95 22.27 25.58
CA LEU A 254 -12.39 21.70 24.34
C LEU A 254 -13.20 22.12 23.11
N LYS A 255 -14.52 22.32 23.25
CA LYS A 255 -15.37 22.89 22.18
C LYS A 255 -15.10 24.39 21.96
N ALA A 256 -14.74 25.13 23.01
CA ALA A 256 -14.60 26.58 22.99
C ALA A 256 -13.19 27.10 22.66
N LYS A 257 -12.14 26.30 22.87
CA LYS A 257 -10.76 26.71 22.54
C LYS A 257 -10.50 26.62 21.03
N LYS A 258 -10.16 27.76 20.39
CA LYS A 258 -9.33 27.73 19.18
C LYS A 258 -8.01 27.03 19.53
N PRO A 259 -7.47 26.16 18.67
CA PRO A 259 -6.24 25.44 18.96
C PRO A 259 -5.11 26.46 19.09
N VAL A 260 -4.64 26.69 20.32
CA VAL A 260 -3.37 27.34 20.57
C VAL A 260 -2.36 26.21 20.50
N GLU A 261 -1.56 26.16 19.44
CA GLU A 261 -0.49 25.17 19.34
C GLU A 261 0.52 25.42 20.46
N PRO A 262 0.80 24.41 21.32
CA PRO A 262 1.86 24.53 22.31
C PRO A 262 3.21 24.71 21.60
N SER A 263 4.13 25.43 22.22
CA SER A 263 5.48 25.62 21.68
C SER A 263 6.23 24.29 21.60
N GLU A 264 7.21 24.16 20.69
CA GLU A 264 8.00 22.93 20.51
C GLU A 264 8.72 22.51 21.80
N ALA A 265 9.17 23.46 22.62
CA ALA A 265 9.79 23.18 23.92
C ALA A 265 8.80 22.56 24.92
N GLU A 266 7.55 23.03 24.93
CA GLU A 266 6.48 22.45 25.76
C GLU A 266 6.10 21.05 25.26
N LYS A 267 6.10 20.83 23.94
CA LYS A 267 5.85 19.51 23.35
C LYS A 267 6.91 18.49 23.74
N GLN A 268 8.19 18.85 23.62
CA GLN A 268 9.31 18.00 24.01
C GLN A 268 9.31 17.69 25.52
N SER A 269 9.02 18.67 26.37
CA SER A 269 8.91 18.46 27.82
C SER A 269 7.74 17.54 28.19
N ALA A 270 6.60 17.67 27.49
CA ALA A 270 5.44 16.81 27.70
C ALA A 270 5.73 15.36 27.24
N PHE A 271 6.41 15.19 26.10
CA PHE A 271 6.81 13.87 25.61
C PHE A 271 7.83 13.19 26.54
N ALA A 272 8.81 13.93 27.07
CA ALA A 272 9.75 13.41 28.06
C ALA A 272 9.04 12.91 29.32
N THR A 273 7.99 13.61 29.76
CA THR A 273 7.15 13.21 30.90
C THR A 273 6.33 11.95 30.59
N LEU A 274 5.79 11.82 29.37
CA LEU A 274 5.09 10.62 28.90
C LEU A 274 6.03 9.41 28.84
N LYS A 275 7.25 9.60 28.32
CA LYS A 275 8.29 8.57 28.24
C LYS A 275 8.69 8.04 29.61
N ALA A 276 8.82 8.92 30.61
CA ALA A 276 9.12 8.53 31.99
C ALA A 276 8.02 7.66 32.63
N ARG A 277 6.76 7.81 32.18
CA ARG A 277 5.59 7.12 32.75
C ARG A 277 5.19 5.87 31.98
N VAL A 278 5.47 5.80 30.68
CA VAL A 278 5.11 4.67 29.81
C VAL A 278 6.39 4.17 29.12
N PRO A 279 7.04 3.13 29.67
CA PRO A 279 8.30 2.58 29.14
C PRO A 279 8.23 2.15 27.67
N LEU A 280 7.03 1.85 27.16
CA LEU A 280 6.80 1.50 25.77
C LEU A 280 7.22 2.61 24.80
N PHE A 281 7.07 3.90 25.14
CA PHE A 281 7.51 4.99 24.27
C PHE A 281 9.03 5.02 24.11
N ALA A 282 9.78 4.69 25.16
CA ALA A 282 11.25 4.59 25.06
C ALA A 282 11.68 3.43 24.13
N VAL A 283 10.94 2.32 24.13
CA VAL A 283 11.17 1.19 23.21
C VAL A 283 10.82 1.56 21.77
N ILE A 284 9.70 2.26 21.57
CA ILE A 284 9.25 2.74 20.26
C ILE A 284 10.26 3.72 19.69
N GLU A 285 10.73 4.72 20.44
CA GLU A 285 11.74 5.69 20.00
C GLU A 285 13.04 4.99 19.57
N LYS A 286 13.52 4.03 20.38
CA LYS A 286 14.75 3.27 20.08
C LYS A 286 14.63 2.44 18.80
N ASN A 287 13.43 1.95 18.48
CA ASN A 287 13.17 1.09 17.33
C ASN A 287 12.22 1.74 16.31
N PHE A 288 12.18 3.07 16.27
CA PHE A 288 11.12 3.80 15.59
C PHE A 288 11.07 3.48 14.10
N TRP A 289 12.23 3.43 13.45
CA TRP A 289 12.37 3.03 12.06
C TRP A 289 11.74 1.67 11.76
N PHE A 290 11.92 0.69 12.66
CA PHE A 290 11.42 -0.66 12.49
C PHE A 290 9.91 -0.71 12.71
N VAL A 291 9.43 -0.09 13.79
CA VAL A 291 8.01 -0.06 14.13
C VAL A 291 7.19 0.60 13.01
N VAL A 292 7.62 1.77 12.54
CA VAL A 292 6.92 2.51 11.48
C VAL A 292 7.00 1.77 10.15
N ALA A 293 8.18 1.27 9.77
CA ALA A 293 8.31 0.47 8.55
C ALA A 293 7.41 -0.77 8.60
N PHE A 294 7.32 -1.45 9.74
CA PHE A 294 6.47 -2.63 9.92
C PHE A 294 4.98 -2.30 9.79
N VAL A 295 4.51 -1.22 10.42
CA VAL A 295 3.09 -0.81 10.37
C VAL A 295 2.68 -0.46 8.93
N PHE A 296 3.43 0.41 8.25
CA PHE A 296 3.11 0.82 6.89
C PHE A 296 3.24 -0.33 5.88
N THR A 297 4.24 -1.20 6.06
CA THR A 297 4.38 -2.42 5.26
C THR A 297 3.20 -3.36 5.46
N SER A 298 2.72 -3.52 6.69
CA SER A 298 1.55 -4.34 7.00
C SER A 298 0.28 -3.78 6.34
N MET A 299 0.08 -2.45 6.40
CA MET A 299 -1.02 -1.79 5.71
C MET A 299 -0.95 -1.98 4.20
N PHE A 300 0.24 -1.80 3.60
CA PHE A 300 0.45 -2.03 2.18
C PHE A 300 0.22 -3.50 1.80
N TYR A 301 0.66 -4.45 2.63
CA TYR A 301 0.40 -5.87 2.41
C TYR A 301 -1.11 -6.19 2.43
N LEU A 302 -1.88 -5.58 3.34
CA LEU A 302 -3.34 -5.71 3.33
C LEU A 302 -3.93 -5.13 2.04
N LEU A 303 -3.48 -3.96 1.59
CA LEU A 303 -3.89 -3.37 0.30
C LEU A 303 -3.62 -4.34 -0.86
N THR A 304 -2.43 -4.95 -0.91
CA THR A 304 -2.09 -5.92 -1.96
C THR A 304 -3.02 -7.13 -1.94
N LYS A 305 -3.45 -7.60 -0.76
CA LYS A 305 -4.34 -8.75 -0.62
C LYS A 305 -5.79 -8.45 -0.96
N PHE A 306 -6.32 -7.31 -0.51
CA PHE A 306 -7.74 -7.00 -0.63
C PHE A 306 -8.11 -6.23 -1.88
N VAL A 307 -7.17 -5.48 -2.48
CA VAL A 307 -7.42 -4.68 -3.68
C VAL A 307 -6.74 -5.29 -4.89
N PHE A 308 -5.41 -5.45 -4.84
CA PHE A 308 -4.66 -5.87 -6.02
C PHE A 308 -4.89 -7.34 -6.40
N LYS A 309 -4.97 -8.27 -5.43
CA LYS A 309 -5.22 -9.69 -5.74
C LYS A 309 -6.56 -9.91 -6.45
N PRO A 310 -7.71 -9.39 -5.96
CA PRO A 310 -8.96 -9.52 -6.69
C PRO A 310 -8.92 -8.87 -8.07
N LEU A 311 -8.35 -7.67 -8.20
CA LEU A 311 -8.21 -6.99 -9.49
C LEU A 311 -7.35 -7.80 -10.48
N LEU A 312 -6.24 -8.37 -10.03
CA LEU A 312 -5.40 -9.25 -10.83
C LEU A 312 -6.20 -10.44 -11.36
N ILE A 313 -6.98 -11.10 -10.51
CA ILE A 313 -7.83 -12.23 -10.93
C ILE A 313 -8.86 -11.77 -11.96
N ILE A 314 -9.56 -10.65 -11.71
CA ILE A 314 -10.56 -10.10 -12.61
C ILE A 314 -9.94 -9.77 -13.97
N TYR A 315 -8.84 -9.01 -14.00
CA TYR A 315 -8.17 -8.63 -15.24
C TYR A 315 -7.65 -9.84 -16.00
N THR A 316 -7.07 -10.81 -15.31
CA THR A 316 -6.57 -12.01 -15.98
C THR A 316 -7.71 -12.80 -16.63
N VAL A 317 -8.85 -12.97 -15.94
CA VAL A 317 -10.02 -13.67 -16.49
C VAL A 317 -10.59 -12.91 -17.69
N LEU A 318 -10.64 -11.58 -17.64
CA LEU A 318 -11.12 -10.76 -18.76
C LEU A 318 -10.17 -10.83 -19.96
N LEU A 319 -8.87 -10.71 -19.73
CA LEU A 319 -7.85 -10.79 -20.77
C LEU A 319 -7.80 -12.19 -21.40
N ASP A 320 -7.88 -13.24 -20.59
CA ASP A 320 -7.92 -14.63 -21.07
C ASP A 320 -9.13 -14.87 -21.99
N LYS A 321 -10.32 -14.42 -21.58
CA LYS A 321 -11.53 -14.48 -22.43
C LYS A 321 -11.36 -13.69 -23.73
N ALA A 322 -10.78 -12.49 -23.65
CA ALA A 322 -10.55 -11.64 -24.82
C ALA A 322 -9.56 -12.29 -25.80
N LEU A 323 -8.47 -12.88 -25.30
CA LEU A 323 -7.47 -13.59 -26.11
C LEU A 323 -8.08 -14.82 -26.79
N LYS A 324 -8.81 -15.64 -26.05
CA LYS A 324 -9.51 -16.83 -26.60
C LYS A 324 -10.54 -16.44 -27.65
N PHE A 325 -11.29 -15.36 -27.43
CA PHE A 325 -12.23 -14.83 -28.42
C PHE A 325 -11.51 -14.33 -29.68
N ALA A 326 -10.45 -13.53 -29.54
CA ALA A 326 -9.67 -13.01 -30.65
C ALA A 326 -9.05 -14.14 -31.49
N TYR A 327 -8.50 -15.16 -30.84
CA TYR A 327 -7.96 -16.34 -31.51
C TYR A 327 -9.04 -17.11 -32.28
N THR A 328 -10.22 -17.27 -31.69
CA THR A 328 -11.37 -17.92 -32.35
C THR A 328 -11.83 -17.14 -33.60
N GLN A 329 -11.90 -15.80 -33.51
CA GLN A 329 -12.26 -14.95 -34.66
C GLN A 329 -11.20 -15.00 -35.77
N LEU A 330 -9.92 -15.02 -35.42
CA LEU A 330 -8.83 -15.19 -36.39
C LEU A 330 -8.92 -16.52 -37.13
N LEU A 331 -9.16 -17.63 -36.42
CA LEU A 331 -9.36 -18.94 -37.05
C LEU A 331 -10.57 -18.95 -37.99
N LEU A 332 -11.71 -18.39 -37.55
CA LEU A 332 -12.92 -18.29 -38.37
C LEU A 332 -12.71 -17.46 -39.64
N ASN A 333 -11.95 -16.36 -39.55
CA ASN A 333 -11.61 -15.55 -40.73
C ASN A 333 -10.59 -16.24 -41.64
N SER A 334 -9.58 -16.95 -41.10
CA SER A 334 -8.62 -17.70 -41.91
C SER A 334 -9.29 -18.83 -42.71
N ASN A 335 -10.25 -19.54 -42.09
CA ASN A 335 -11.03 -20.59 -42.75
C ASN A 335 -12.03 -20.04 -43.78
N ARG A 336 -12.48 -18.78 -43.63
CA ARG A 336 -13.29 -18.10 -44.64
C ARG A 336 -12.47 -17.75 -45.88
N VAL A 337 -11.23 -17.29 -45.74
CA VAL A 337 -10.36 -16.97 -46.88
C VAL A 337 -10.07 -18.22 -47.71
N THR A 338 -9.77 -19.36 -47.08
CA THR A 338 -9.56 -20.63 -47.79
C THR A 338 -10.82 -21.16 -48.50
N ALA A 339 -12.02 -20.84 -48.00
CA ALA A 339 -13.28 -21.27 -48.64
C ALA A 339 -13.69 -20.41 -49.85
N TYR A 340 -13.06 -19.24 -50.05
CA TYR A 340 -13.26 -18.41 -51.24
C TYR A 340 -12.20 -18.63 -52.33
N ASP A 341 -11.10 -19.31 -52.00
CA ASP A 341 -10.03 -19.70 -52.96
C ASP A 341 -10.27 -21.08 -53.59
N GLU A 342 -11.27 -21.85 -53.14
CA GLU A 342 -11.77 -23.01 -53.87
C GLU A 342 -12.69 -22.54 -55.01
N GLU A 343 -12.08 -22.20 -56.14
CA GLU A 343 -12.76 -22.03 -57.42
C GLU A 343 -13.56 -23.31 -57.72
N PRO A 344 -14.89 -23.24 -57.98
CA PRO A 344 -15.66 -24.44 -58.26
C PRO A 344 -15.09 -25.10 -59.51
N ALA A 345 -14.62 -26.34 -59.37
CA ALA A 345 -14.07 -27.12 -60.47
C ALA A 345 -15.04 -27.04 -61.67
N PRO A 346 -14.54 -26.72 -62.87
CA PRO A 346 -15.40 -26.60 -64.04
C PRO A 346 -16.07 -27.95 -64.32
N PRO A 347 -17.35 -27.95 -64.70
CA PRO A 347 -18.11 -29.19 -64.88
C PRO A 347 -17.45 -30.05 -65.97
N GLU A 348 -17.20 -31.31 -65.66
CA GLU A 348 -16.65 -32.29 -66.60
C GLU A 348 -17.48 -32.34 -67.89
N GLU A 349 -16.84 -32.03 -69.02
CA GLU A 349 -17.38 -32.32 -70.35
C GLU A 349 -17.61 -33.83 -70.48
N ARG A 350 -18.88 -34.26 -70.39
CA ARG A 350 -19.30 -35.57 -70.88
C ARG A 350 -19.08 -35.63 -72.39
N LYS A 351 -17.92 -36.14 -72.82
CA LYS A 351 -17.76 -36.65 -74.18
C LYS A 351 -18.42 -38.03 -74.25
N GLY A 352 -19.57 -38.06 -74.93
CA GLY A 352 -20.23 -39.28 -75.35
C GLY A 352 -19.50 -39.98 -76.50
N GLY A 353 -19.77 -41.28 -76.60
CA GLY A 353 -19.43 -42.17 -77.72
C GLY A 353 -18.32 -43.15 -77.35
N GLY A 354 -18.48 -44.46 -77.34
CA GLY A 354 -19.59 -45.31 -77.78
C GLY A 354 -19.04 -46.71 -78.08
N GLN A 355 -19.67 -47.72 -77.48
CA GLN A 355 -19.80 -49.14 -77.89
C GLN A 355 -18.56 -50.03 -78.15
N GLY A 356 -18.61 -51.22 -77.54
CA GLY A 356 -17.84 -52.42 -77.92
C GLY A 356 -18.23 -53.64 -77.07
N TRP A 357 -19.11 -54.46 -77.62
CA TRP A 357 -19.71 -55.70 -77.10
C TRP A 357 -18.69 -56.81 -76.76
N ILE A 358 -18.88 -57.54 -75.65
CA ILE A 358 -19.30 -58.96 -75.55
C ILE A 358 -20.08 -59.11 -74.23
#